data_AF-A0A1I1N994-F1
#
_entry.id   AF-A0A1I1N994-F1
#
_cell.length_a   1.000
_cell.length_b   1.000
_cell.length_c   1.000
_cell.angle_alpha   90.00
_cell.angle_beta   90.00
_cell.angle_gamma   90.00
#
_symmetry.space_group_name_H-M   'P 1'
#
loop_
_entity.id
_entity.type
_entity.pdbx_description
1 polymer ?
#
loop_
_entity_poly.entity_id
_entity_poly.type
_entity_poly.pdbx_seq_one_letter_code
_entity_poly.pdbx_strand_id
1 'polypeptide(L)'
;MLYVALEERTEGPAWAGRIGAVLAGVSLALYGVLQAVDGVGNKQVDQAWMNATSSQKPTRFASAEAMRWLEWGVSSYHAYAIGLSLILLGSAGFAVRALPRAVPYLVALTGVVYVAEGWVAGSQGFNGTHSTLIIASWLLSLVWMVWLTVTTWRAPHAATAPSPAH
;
A
#
# COMPACT_ATOMS: atom_id res chain seq x y z
N MET A 1 1.59 -17.33 -4.83
CA MET A 1 0.80 -18.06 -5.85
C MET A 1 0.45 -17.21 -7.07
N LEU A 2 -0.01 -15.96 -6.93
CA LEU A 2 -0.26 -15.09 -8.10
C LEU A 2 1.02 -14.72 -8.89
N TYR A 3 2.14 -14.50 -8.19
CA TYR A 3 3.45 -14.21 -8.82
C TYR A 3 3.97 -15.38 -9.67
N VAL A 4 3.89 -16.60 -9.14
CA VAL A 4 4.37 -17.83 -9.81
C VAL A 4 3.51 -18.15 -11.04
N ALA A 5 2.20 -17.90 -10.98
CA ALA A 5 1.30 -18.11 -12.12
C ALA A 5 1.51 -17.12 -13.28
N LEU A 6 2.12 -15.96 -13.01
CA LEU A 6 2.43 -14.95 -14.04
C LEU A 6 3.77 -15.23 -14.74
N GLU A 7 4.66 -15.99 -14.12
CA GLU A 7 6.00 -16.30 -14.66
C GLU A 7 5.96 -17.39 -15.75
N GLU A 8 4.95 -18.26 -15.74
CA GLU A 8 4.91 -19.43 -16.64
C GLU A 8 4.26 -19.20 -18.03
N ARG A 9 3.46 -18.15 -18.28
CA ARG A 9 2.59 -18.13 -19.48
C ARG A 9 2.49 -16.88 -20.35
N THR A 10 3.33 -15.85 -20.16
CA THR A 10 3.32 -14.72 -21.10
C THR A 10 4.65 -13.97 -21.08
N GLU A 11 5.33 -13.89 -22.21
CA GLU A 11 6.33 -12.86 -22.51
C GLU A 11 5.66 -11.47 -22.71
N GLY A 12 4.73 -11.10 -21.83
CA GLY A 12 4.34 -9.73 -21.52
C GLY A 12 5.21 -9.19 -20.38
N PRO A 13 5.06 -7.95 -19.89
CA PRO A 13 6.11 -7.26 -19.15
C PRO A 13 6.35 -7.85 -17.75
N ALA A 14 7.10 -8.95 -17.66
CA ALA A 14 7.58 -9.54 -16.41
C ALA A 14 8.30 -8.50 -15.54
N TRP A 15 8.85 -7.47 -16.17
CA TRP A 15 9.42 -6.30 -15.51
C TRP A 15 8.40 -5.55 -14.65
N ALA A 16 7.15 -5.37 -15.10
CA ALA A 16 6.12 -4.65 -14.35
C ALA A 16 5.74 -5.43 -13.07
N GLY A 17 5.65 -6.76 -13.17
CA GLY A 17 5.43 -7.63 -12.01
C GLY A 17 6.57 -7.57 -10.99
N ARG A 18 7.82 -7.61 -11.46
CA ARG A 18 9.03 -7.51 -10.60
C ARG A 18 9.13 -6.14 -9.93
N ILE A 19 8.96 -5.05 -10.68
CA ILE A 19 8.98 -3.69 -10.12
C ILE A 19 7.84 -3.51 -9.12
N GLY A 20 6.63 -3.98 -9.45
CA GLY A 20 5.49 -3.96 -8.53
C GLY A 20 5.77 -4.68 -7.22
N ALA A 21 6.42 -5.85 -7.28
CA ALA A 21 6.82 -6.61 -6.08
C ALA A 21 7.90 -5.90 -5.26
N VAL A 22 8.91 -5.29 -5.91
CA VAL A 22 9.92 -4.49 -5.22
C VAL A 22 9.28 -3.29 -4.53
N LEU A 23 8.40 -2.57 -5.21
CA LEU A 23 7.66 -1.43 -4.63
C LEU A 23 6.78 -1.84 -3.47
N ALA A 24 6.14 -3.02 -3.52
CA ALA A 24 5.41 -3.57 -2.38
C ALA A 24 6.34 -3.83 -1.19
N GLY A 25 7.53 -4.40 -1.43
CA GLY A 25 8.53 -4.61 -0.39
C GLY A 25 9.04 -3.28 0.23
N VAL A 26 9.31 -2.28 -0.62
CA VAL A 26 9.68 -0.93 -0.18
C VAL A 26 8.57 -0.29 0.65
N SER A 27 7.31 -0.41 0.22
CA SER A 27 6.14 0.04 0.97
C SER A 27 6.10 -0.57 2.37
N LEU A 28 6.29 -1.89 2.50
CA LEU A 28 6.30 -2.59 3.79
C LEU A 28 7.46 -2.12 4.68
N ALA A 29 8.65 -1.93 4.11
CA ALA A 29 9.80 -1.41 4.85
C ALA A 29 9.53 0.02 5.37
N LEU A 30 9.02 0.90 4.51
CA LEU A 30 8.63 2.26 4.88
C LEU A 30 7.52 2.27 5.92
N TYR A 31 6.56 1.35 5.84
CA TYR A 31 5.53 1.19 6.86
C TYR A 31 6.13 0.80 8.21
N GLY A 32 7.11 -0.12 8.23
CA GLY A 32 7.85 -0.46 9.45
C GLY A 32 8.57 0.75 10.06
N VAL A 33 9.21 1.56 9.23
CA VAL A 33 9.81 2.84 9.66
C VAL A 33 8.76 3.79 10.21
N LEU A 34 7.60 3.91 9.54
CA LEU A 34 6.50 4.76 9.99
C LEU A 34 5.99 4.34 11.37
N GLN A 35 5.84 3.04 11.64
CA GLN A 35 5.46 2.54 12.97
C GLN A 35 6.52 2.86 14.04
N ALA A 36 7.81 2.84 13.69
CA ALA A 36 8.87 3.25 14.61
C ALA A 36 8.83 4.77 14.87
N VAL A 37 8.59 5.59 13.85
CA VAL A 37 8.49 7.04 13.97
C VAL A 37 7.26 7.42 14.80
N ASP A 38 6.08 6.89 14.48
CA ASP A 38 4.83 7.24 15.14
C ASP A 38 4.73 6.61 16.55
N GLY A 39 4.94 5.30 16.66
CA GLY A 39 4.80 4.58 17.93
C GLY A 39 5.91 4.86 18.95
N VAL A 40 7.13 5.15 18.49
CA VAL A 40 8.29 5.37 19.37
C VAL A 40 8.81 6.80 19.28
N GLY A 41 9.14 7.28 18.09
CA GLY A 41 9.75 8.60 17.88
C GLY A 41 8.91 9.75 18.44
N ASN A 42 7.68 9.90 17.96
CA ASN A 42 6.72 10.91 18.40
C ASN A 42 6.49 10.84 19.92
N LYS A 43 6.28 9.64 20.44
CA LYS A 43 6.12 9.43 21.89
C LYS A 43 7.31 9.98 22.69
N GLN A 44 8.54 9.71 22.26
CA GLN A 44 9.74 10.15 22.99
C GLN A 44 9.92 11.67 22.94
N VAL A 45 9.71 12.30 21.78
CA VAL A 45 9.83 13.76 21.65
C VAL A 45 8.73 14.50 22.40
N ASP A 46 7.50 13.96 22.42
CA ASP A 46 6.38 14.52 23.19
C ASP A 46 6.64 14.42 24.70
N GLN A 47 7.09 13.26 25.18
CA GLN A 47 7.46 13.07 26.59
C GLN A 47 8.61 14.00 27.00
N ALA A 48 9.62 14.17 26.14
CA ALA A 48 10.73 15.07 26.40
C ALA A 48 10.27 16.54 26.45
N TRP A 49 9.29 16.94 25.63
CA TRP A 49 8.73 18.29 25.67
C TRP A 49 7.85 18.54 26.89
N MET A 50 7.00 17.58 27.26
CA MET A 50 6.12 17.69 28.44
C MET A 50 6.92 17.85 29.75
N ASN A 51 8.05 17.14 29.86
CA ASN A 51 8.90 17.15 31.05
C ASN A 51 9.96 18.26 31.04
N ALA A 52 10.03 19.09 30.00
CA ALA A 52 11.01 20.14 29.88
C ALA A 52 10.69 21.36 30.76
N THR A 53 11.72 22.03 31.25
CA THR A 53 11.56 23.35 31.88
C THR A 53 11.09 24.39 30.86
N SER A 54 10.51 25.50 31.33
CA SER A 54 10.00 26.57 30.46
C SER A 54 11.04 27.10 29.47
N SER A 55 12.31 27.19 29.88
CA SER A 55 13.40 27.64 29.01
C SER A 55 13.81 26.61 27.94
N GLN A 56 13.56 25.32 28.18
CA GLN A 56 13.92 24.22 27.27
C GLN A 56 12.79 23.86 26.29
N LYS A 57 11.53 24.23 26.60
CA LYS A 57 10.37 23.90 25.77
C LYS A 57 10.49 24.31 24.31
N PRO A 58 10.99 25.51 23.95
CA PRO A 58 11.14 25.89 22.54
C PRO A 58 12.04 24.92 21.77
N THR A 59 13.18 24.54 22.33
CA THR A 59 14.12 23.60 21.70
C THR A 59 13.52 22.19 21.59
N ARG A 60 12.80 21.72 22.62
CA ARG A 60 12.13 20.41 22.58
C ARG A 60 10.99 20.37 21.57
N PHE A 61 10.28 21.49 21.40
CA PHE A 61 9.22 21.61 20.41
C PHE A 61 9.78 21.48 18.99
N ALA A 62 10.91 22.14 18.69
CA ALA A 62 11.57 21.99 17.39
C ALA A 62 11.98 20.53 17.10
N SER A 63 12.36 19.74 18.11
CA SER A 63 12.62 18.31 17.92
C SER A 63 11.34 17.51 17.61
N ALA A 64 10.22 17.85 18.26
CA ALA A 64 8.93 17.22 17.99
C ALA A 64 8.41 17.57 16.59
N GLU A 65 8.58 18.83 16.17
CA GLU A 65 8.24 19.30 14.84
C GLU A 65 9.06 18.57 13.75
N ALA A 66 10.38 18.43 13.95
CA ALA A 66 11.24 17.68 13.04
C ALA A 66 10.83 16.21 12.93
N MET A 67 10.43 15.57 14.04
CA MET A 67 9.91 14.20 14.03
C MET A 67 8.60 14.10 13.23
N ARG A 68 7.70 15.06 13.40
CA ARG A 68 6.44 15.13 12.65
C ARG A 68 6.68 15.31 11.15
N TRP A 69 7.65 16.13 10.73
CA TRP A 69 8.02 16.24 9.31
C TRP A 69 8.58 14.95 8.74
N LEU A 70 9.39 14.23 9.51
CA LEU A 70 9.90 12.91 9.12
C LEU A 70 8.74 11.93 8.93
N GLU A 71 7.77 11.93 9.84
CA GLU A 71 6.57 11.11 9.76
C GLU A 71 5.77 11.37 8.49
N TRP A 72 5.53 12.65 8.15
CA TRP A 72 4.86 13.05 6.91
C TRP A 72 5.61 12.55 5.68
N GLY A 73 6.94 12.72 5.66
CA GLY A 73 7.78 12.26 4.57
C GLY A 73 7.71 10.74 4.38
N VAL A 74 7.91 9.96 5.44
CA VAL A 74 7.88 8.50 5.39
C VAL A 74 6.49 8.00 4.98
N SER A 75 5.43 8.57 5.53
CA SER A 75 4.04 8.25 5.15
C SER A 75 3.77 8.54 3.67
N SER A 76 4.25 9.67 3.16
CA SER A 76 4.16 10.04 1.75
C SER A 76 4.86 9.02 0.84
N TYR A 77 6.11 8.65 1.13
CA TYR A 77 6.84 7.66 0.32
C TYR A 77 6.23 6.26 0.42
N HIS A 78 5.71 5.87 1.58
CA HIS A 78 4.96 4.62 1.74
C HIS A 78 3.74 4.59 0.81
N ALA A 79 2.93 5.66 0.83
CA ALA A 79 1.74 5.78 0.01
C ALA A 79 2.07 5.77 -1.50
N TYR A 80 3.14 6.45 -1.93
CA TYR A 80 3.61 6.35 -3.31
C TYR A 80 4.05 4.93 -3.68
N ALA A 81 4.84 4.27 -2.83
CA ALA A 81 5.36 2.94 -3.12
C ALA A 81 4.23 1.90 -3.25
N ILE A 82 3.26 1.90 -2.33
CA ILE A 82 2.10 1.01 -2.42
C ILE A 82 1.19 1.40 -3.59
N GLY A 83 0.98 2.69 -3.84
CA GLY A 83 0.14 3.17 -4.92
C GLY A 83 0.65 2.74 -6.30
N LEU A 84 1.94 2.95 -6.56
CA LEU A 84 2.59 2.51 -7.80
C LEU A 84 2.60 0.98 -7.94
N SER A 85 2.83 0.26 -6.84
CA SER A 85 2.75 -1.21 -6.82
C SER A 85 1.36 -1.70 -7.26
N LEU A 86 0.29 -1.10 -6.72
CA LEU A 86 -1.09 -1.44 -7.05
C LEU A 86 -1.46 -1.06 -8.49
N ILE A 87 -0.97 0.08 -9.02
CA ILE A 87 -1.19 0.45 -10.43
C ILE A 87 -0.56 -0.60 -11.36
N LEU A 88 0.67 -1.04 -11.07
CA LEU A 88 1.34 -2.08 -11.86
C LEU A 88 0.64 -3.43 -11.73
N LEU A 89 0.19 -3.79 -10.53
CA LEU A 89 -0.56 -5.02 -10.28
C LEU A 89 -1.90 -5.04 -11.02
N GLY A 90 -2.67 -3.95 -10.94
CA GLY A 90 -3.93 -3.79 -11.67
C GLY A 90 -3.71 -3.85 -13.17
N SER A 91 -2.67 -3.20 -13.68
CA SER A 91 -2.30 -3.23 -15.10
C SER A 91 -1.98 -4.65 -15.59
N ALA A 92 -1.19 -5.41 -14.82
CA ALA A 92 -0.89 -6.81 -15.11
C ALA A 92 -2.13 -7.71 -15.03
N GLY A 93 -3.07 -7.40 -14.12
CA GLY A 93 -4.32 -8.13 -13.94
C GLY A 93 -5.20 -8.17 -15.19
N PHE A 94 -5.12 -7.18 -16.08
CA PHE A 94 -5.88 -7.19 -17.35
C PHE A 94 -5.45 -8.28 -18.34
N ALA A 95 -4.22 -8.79 -18.21
CA ALA A 95 -3.76 -9.92 -19.03
C ALA A 95 -4.33 -11.26 -18.56
N VAL A 96 -4.89 -11.33 -17.34
CA VAL A 96 -5.36 -12.59 -16.74
C VAL A 96 -6.82 -12.84 -17.08
N ARG A 97 -7.07 -13.76 -18.02
CA ARG A 97 -8.42 -14.09 -18.51
C ARG A 97 -9.38 -14.64 -17.44
N ALA A 98 -8.83 -15.23 -16.37
CA ALA A 98 -9.63 -15.80 -15.29
C ALA A 98 -10.12 -14.75 -14.27
N LEU A 99 -9.58 -13.53 -14.28
CA LEU A 99 -10.02 -12.48 -13.37
C LEU A 99 -11.28 -11.76 -13.90
N PRO A 100 -12.27 -11.48 -13.04
CA PRO A 100 -13.34 -10.55 -13.37
C PRO A 100 -12.74 -9.19 -13.74
N ARG A 101 -13.16 -8.62 -14.89
CA ARG A 101 -12.58 -7.36 -15.40
C ARG A 101 -12.63 -6.19 -14.41
N ALA A 102 -13.58 -6.18 -13.50
CA ALA A 102 -13.72 -5.14 -12.49
C ALA A 102 -12.58 -5.15 -11.43
N VAL A 103 -11.98 -6.31 -11.13
CA VAL A 103 -10.96 -6.41 -10.08
C VAL A 103 -9.68 -5.65 -10.46
N PRO A 104 -9.08 -5.84 -11.65
CA PRO A 104 -7.94 -5.04 -12.11
C PRO A 104 -8.20 -3.52 -12.07
N TYR A 105 -9.40 -3.07 -12.44
CA TYR A 105 -9.78 -1.65 -12.34
C TYR A 105 -9.79 -1.14 -10.90
N LEU A 106 -10.40 -1.89 -9.98
CA LEU A 106 -10.46 -1.51 -8.57
C LEU A 106 -9.07 -1.46 -7.94
N VAL A 107 -8.20 -2.42 -8.27
CA VAL A 107 -6.80 -2.44 -7.81
C VAL A 107 -6.04 -1.23 -8.31
N ALA A 108 -6.12 -0.92 -9.61
CA ALA A 108 -5.45 0.26 -10.18
C ALA A 108 -6.00 1.57 -9.61
N LEU A 109 -7.32 1.68 -9.44
CA LEU A 109 -7.97 2.85 -8.83
C LEU A 109 -7.51 3.04 -7.38
N THR A 110 -7.43 1.96 -6.60
CA THR A 110 -6.89 1.98 -5.24
C THR A 110 -5.47 2.57 -5.24
N GLY A 111 -4.63 2.15 -6.20
CA GLY A 111 -3.29 2.68 -6.36
C GLY A 111 -3.24 4.17 -6.66
N VAL A 112 -4.15 4.68 -7.50
CA VAL A 112 -4.29 6.13 -7.76
C VAL A 112 -4.67 6.90 -6.50
N VAL A 113 -5.58 6.37 -5.68
CA VAL A 113 -5.96 7.00 -4.41
C VAL A 113 -4.76 7.06 -3.45
N TYR A 114 -3.95 6.00 -3.36
CA TYR A 114 -2.72 6.03 -2.57
C TYR A 114 -1.66 7.02 -3.08
N VAL A 115 -1.53 7.21 -4.40
CA VAL A 115 -0.65 8.25 -4.96
C VAL A 115 -1.15 9.65 -4.55
N ALA A 116 -2.47 9.88 -4.58
CA ALA A 116 -3.05 11.13 -4.11
C ALA A 116 -2.86 11.33 -2.60
N GLU A 117 -3.00 10.26 -1.80
CA GLU A 117 -2.69 10.25 -0.36
C GLU A 117 -1.25 10.68 -0.11
N GLY A 118 -0.29 10.08 -0.82
CA GLY A 118 1.13 10.42 -0.72
C GLY A 118 1.44 11.87 -1.10
N TRP A 119 0.79 12.40 -2.14
CA TRP A 119 0.90 13.80 -2.51
C TRP A 119 0.41 14.74 -1.42
N VAL A 120 -0.78 14.49 -0.87
CA VAL A 120 -1.36 15.32 0.19
C VAL A 120 -0.50 15.26 1.46
N ALA A 121 -0.10 14.07 1.89
CA ALA A 121 0.78 13.89 3.05
C ALA A 121 2.10 14.67 2.90
N GLY A 122 2.74 14.58 1.73
CA GLY A 122 4.04 15.21 1.48
C GLY A 122 3.97 16.73 1.30
N SER A 123 2.88 17.25 0.75
CA SER A 123 2.74 18.69 0.45
C SER A 123 2.05 19.49 1.55
N GLN A 124 1.14 18.87 2.30
CA GLN A 124 0.26 19.53 3.27
C GLN A 124 0.37 18.93 4.68
N GLY A 125 1.10 17.82 4.84
CA GLY A 125 1.12 17.06 6.08
C GLY A 125 -0.21 16.36 6.34
N PHE A 126 -0.42 15.96 7.59
CA PHE A 126 -1.64 15.27 8.01
C PHE A 126 -2.79 16.26 8.21
N ASN A 127 -3.85 16.09 7.42
CA ASN A 127 -5.06 16.90 7.47
C ASN A 127 -6.31 16.05 7.17
N GLY A 128 -7.49 16.68 7.19
CA GLY A 128 -8.76 15.97 6.93
C GLY A 128 -8.84 15.32 5.55
N THR A 129 -8.23 15.92 4.53
CA THR A 129 -8.14 15.33 3.18
C THR A 129 -7.31 14.05 3.19
N HIS A 130 -6.14 14.09 3.83
CA HIS A 130 -5.27 12.92 4.02
C HIS A 130 -6.02 11.77 4.72
N SER A 131 -6.72 12.05 5.83
CA SER A 131 -7.51 11.04 6.54
C SER A 131 -8.63 10.45 5.68
N THR A 132 -9.28 11.28 4.86
CA THR A 132 -10.34 10.82 3.94
C THR A 132 -9.76 9.89 2.87
N LEU A 133 -8.59 10.21 2.33
CA LEU A 133 -7.90 9.38 1.33
C LEU A 133 -7.47 8.03 1.92
N ILE A 134 -6.97 7.99 3.16
CA ILE A 134 -6.66 6.73 3.88
C ILE A 134 -7.90 5.85 3.97
N ILE A 135 -9.03 6.40 4.42
CA ILE A 135 -10.28 5.63 4.56
C ILE A 135 -10.73 5.12 3.18
N ALA A 136 -10.66 5.96 2.15
CA ALA A 136 -11.02 5.58 0.80
C ALA A 136 -10.11 4.46 0.25
N SER A 137 -8.79 4.56 0.45
CA SER A 137 -7.83 3.56 -0.01
C SER A 137 -8.03 2.22 0.71
N TRP A 138 -8.33 2.24 2.02
CA TRP A 138 -8.69 1.03 2.79
C TRP A 138 -9.99 0.39 2.32
N LEU A 139 -11.05 1.18 2.14
CA LEU A 139 -12.35 0.65 1.69
C LEU A 139 -12.25 0.04 0.29
N LEU A 140 -11.59 0.73 -0.66
CA LEU A 140 -11.34 0.17 -1.99
C LEU A 140 -10.52 -1.11 -1.91
N SER A 141 -9.49 -1.13 -1.04
CA SER A 141 -8.67 -2.31 -0.79
C SER A 141 -9.49 -3.51 -0.33
N LEU A 142 -10.36 -3.30 0.67
CA LEU A 142 -11.25 -4.32 1.18
C LEU A 142 -12.22 -4.81 0.11
N VAL A 143 -12.81 -3.91 -0.68
CA VAL A 143 -13.78 -4.27 -1.74
C VAL A 143 -13.15 -5.21 -2.76
N TRP A 144 -11.98 -4.88 -3.32
CA TRP A 144 -11.36 -5.75 -4.33
C TRP A 144 -10.81 -7.03 -3.72
N MET A 145 -10.29 -7.02 -2.48
CA MET A 145 -9.83 -8.24 -1.80
C MET A 145 -10.99 -9.21 -1.55
N VAL A 146 -12.11 -8.71 -1.00
CA VAL A 146 -13.31 -9.53 -0.76
C VAL A 146 -13.86 -10.08 -2.07
N TRP A 147 -13.96 -9.24 -3.12
CA TRP A 147 -14.39 -9.70 -4.44
C TRP A 147 -13.47 -10.81 -4.95
N LEU A 148 -12.16 -10.58 -4.96
CA LEU A 148 -11.18 -11.56 -5.41
C LEU A 148 -11.37 -12.90 -4.67
N THR A 149 -11.44 -12.88 -3.34
CA THR A 149 -11.69 -14.07 -2.52
C THR A 149 -13.00 -14.77 -2.88
N VAL A 150 -14.11 -14.04 -3.02
CA VAL A 150 -15.41 -14.64 -3.37
C VAL A 150 -15.37 -15.28 -4.76
N THR A 151 -14.70 -14.66 -5.72
CA THR A 151 -14.64 -15.19 -7.10
C THR A 151 -13.68 -16.36 -7.26
N THR A 152 -12.56 -16.37 -6.53
CA THR A 152 -11.63 -17.51 -6.55
C THR A 152 -12.16 -18.69 -5.74
N TRP A 153 -12.90 -18.45 -4.65
CA TRP A 153 -13.57 -19.50 -3.88
C TRP A 153 -14.67 -20.22 -4.68
N ARG A 154 -15.37 -19.49 -5.56
CA ARG A 154 -16.46 -20.03 -6.38
C ARG A 154 -15.98 -20.75 -7.65
N ALA A 155 -14.70 -20.72 -7.98
CA ALA A 155 -14.14 -21.50 -9.08
C ALA A 155 -14.10 -22.98 -8.66
N PRO A 156 -14.88 -23.88 -9.30
CA PRO A 156 -14.81 -25.31 -8.99
C PRO A 156 -13.40 -25.84 -9.26
N HIS A 157 -12.97 -26.84 -8.50
CA HIS A 157 -11.80 -27.67 -8.80
C HIS A 157 -12.07 -28.46 -10.10
N ALA A 158 -12.06 -27.79 -11.24
CA ALA A 158 -12.19 -28.41 -12.54
C ALA A 158 -10.82 -28.97 -12.95
N ALA A 159 -10.57 -30.24 -12.57
CA ALA A 159 -9.88 -31.28 -13.35
C ALA A 159 -9.06 -32.25 -12.47
N THR A 160 -9.74 -33.26 -11.91
CA THR A 160 -9.17 -34.61 -11.79
C THR A 160 -10.25 -35.63 -12.11
N ALA A 161 -10.74 -35.63 -13.35
CA ALA A 161 -11.44 -36.80 -13.88
C ALA A 161 -10.39 -37.64 -14.63
N PRO A 162 -10.10 -38.89 -14.20
CA PRO A 162 -9.20 -39.75 -14.96
C PRO A 162 -9.81 -40.07 -16.33
N SER A 163 -8.97 -40.02 -17.37
CA SER A 163 -9.34 -40.42 -18.73
C SER A 163 -9.83 -41.87 -18.73
N PRO A 164 -10.98 -42.20 -19.34
CA PRO A 164 -11.31 -43.61 -19.57
C PRO A 164 -10.29 -44.18 -20.56
N ALA A 165 -9.69 -45.31 -20.17
CA ALA A 165 -8.83 -46.08 -21.04
C ALA A 165 -9.68 -46.72 -22.16
N HIS A 166 -9.29 -46.48 -23.41
CA HIS A 166 -9.65 -47.29 -24.56
C HIS A 166 -8.38 -47.70 -25.28
#